data_AF-A0A7V7DPD9-F1
#
_entry.id   AF-A0A7V7DPD9-F1
#
_cell.length_a   1.000
_cell.length_b   1.000
_cell.length_c   1.000
_cell.angle_alpha   90.00
_cell.angle_beta   90.00
_cell.angle_gamma   90.00
#
_symmetry.space_group_name_H-M   'P 1'
#
loop_
_entity.id
_entity.type
_entity.pdbx_description
1 polymer ?
#
loop_
_entity_poly.entity_id
_entity_poly.type
_entity_poly.pdbx_seq_one_letter_code
_entity_poly.pdbx_strand_id
1 'polypeptide(L)'
;MEKDQPAFSKRLNRILTKYTGSDLTEKAVQQLIILEKNIGASVSGKQLRVKNLPNLSYPETLPITSRKDDIAETIRNHQVVIIAGDTGSGKSTQIPKMCLEAGRGIERKIACTQPRRIAATTIAGRIAEELGEEIGHSVGYKIRFKDRTSPDGYIKVMTDGMLLAETQHDPGLHAYDTIIVDEAHERSLNIDFILGILKTLLETRRDLRVIITSATIDTEKFSAAFGGAPVIEVSGRRFPVTVEYLPVDSRLQETGDVTYV
;
A
#
# COMPACT_ATOMS: atom_id res chain seq x y z
N MET A 1 -1.23 -19.57 1.32
CA MET A 1 -2.40 -20.39 0.96
C MET A 1 -3.69 -19.64 1.26
N GLU A 2 -3.69 -18.63 2.14
CA GLU A 2 -4.93 -17.96 2.58
C GLU A 2 -5.65 -17.20 1.45
N LYS A 3 -4.91 -16.60 0.52
CA LYS A 3 -5.47 -15.85 -0.63
C LYS A 3 -6.44 -16.65 -1.50
N ASP A 4 -6.04 -17.83 -1.96
CA ASP A 4 -6.80 -18.62 -2.94
C ASP A 4 -7.64 -19.73 -2.27
N GLN A 5 -7.36 -20.02 -1.00
CA GLN A 5 -8.04 -21.07 -0.23
C GLN A 5 -9.57 -20.93 -0.23
N PRO A 6 -10.19 -19.75 -0.05
CA PRO A 6 -11.65 -19.63 -0.12
C PRO A 6 -12.22 -20.03 -1.48
N ALA A 7 -11.56 -19.63 -2.57
CA ALA A 7 -11.98 -19.94 -3.93
C ALA A 7 -11.82 -21.44 -4.22
N PHE A 8 -10.69 -22.03 -3.85
CA PHE A 8 -10.44 -23.46 -4.00
C PHE A 8 -11.37 -24.30 -3.13
N SER A 9 -11.63 -23.91 -1.88
CA SER A 9 -12.55 -24.61 -0.97
C SER A 9 -13.99 -24.57 -1.50
N LYS A 10 -14.45 -23.40 -1.99
CA LYS A 10 -15.78 -23.27 -2.60
C LYS A 10 -15.90 -24.14 -3.86
N ARG A 11 -14.85 -24.22 -4.67
CA ARG A 11 -14.81 -25.06 -5.88
C ARG A 11 -14.80 -26.54 -5.52
N LEU A 12 -14.02 -26.95 -4.52
CA LEU A 12 -13.99 -28.33 -4.01
C LEU A 12 -15.37 -28.74 -3.48
N ASN A 13 -15.95 -27.93 -2.59
CA ASN A 13 -17.29 -28.19 -2.05
C ASN A 13 -18.33 -28.30 -3.16
N ARG A 14 -18.29 -27.43 -4.17
CA ARG A 14 -19.19 -27.52 -5.32
C ARG A 14 -19.02 -28.83 -6.11
N ILE A 15 -17.80 -29.34 -6.25
CA ILE A 15 -17.55 -30.63 -6.91
C ILE A 15 -18.12 -31.76 -6.05
N LEU A 16 -17.80 -31.77 -4.74
CA LEU A 16 -18.25 -32.80 -3.80
C LEU A 16 -19.78 -32.84 -3.65
N THR A 17 -20.46 -31.70 -3.63
CA THR A 17 -21.93 -31.65 -3.56
C THR A 17 -22.58 -32.09 -4.87
N LYS A 18 -21.92 -31.85 -6.02
CA LYS A 18 -22.47 -32.20 -7.34
C LYS A 18 -22.29 -33.69 -7.68
N TYR A 19 -21.24 -34.32 -7.17
CA TYR A 19 -20.91 -35.72 -7.44
C TYR A 19 -20.85 -36.49 -6.12
N THR A 20 -22.01 -37.01 -5.68
CA THR A 20 -22.14 -37.79 -4.43
C THR A 20 -22.35 -39.27 -4.75
N GLY A 21 -21.62 -40.17 -4.08
CA GLY A 21 -21.82 -41.64 -4.17
C GLY A 21 -21.01 -42.34 -5.26
N SER A 22 -21.49 -43.51 -5.70
CA SER A 22 -20.84 -44.44 -6.65
C SER A 22 -20.65 -43.88 -8.07
N ASP A 23 -21.14 -42.67 -8.34
CA ASP A 23 -21.12 -42.03 -9.66
C ASP A 23 -19.95 -41.03 -9.76
N LEU A 24 -18.75 -41.51 -9.41
CA LEU A 24 -17.47 -40.83 -9.62
C LEU A 24 -17.19 -40.80 -11.13
N THR A 25 -17.92 -39.95 -11.83
CA THR A 25 -17.78 -39.76 -13.27
C THR A 25 -16.36 -39.31 -13.59
N GLU A 26 -15.86 -39.72 -14.76
CA GLU A 26 -14.56 -39.28 -15.29
C GLU A 26 -14.42 -37.74 -15.29
N LYS A 27 -15.54 -37.03 -15.48
CA LYS A 27 -15.62 -35.56 -15.39
C LYS A 27 -15.31 -35.02 -13.99
N ALA A 28 -15.77 -35.68 -12.93
CA ALA A 28 -15.48 -35.27 -11.55
C ALA A 28 -13.99 -35.43 -11.23
N VAL A 29 -13.41 -36.56 -11.64
CA VAL A 29 -11.97 -36.83 -11.50
C VAL A 29 -11.14 -35.79 -12.26
N GLN A 30 -11.48 -35.48 -13.51
CA GLN A 30 -10.81 -34.43 -14.27
C GLN A 30 -10.89 -33.06 -13.60
N GLN A 31 -12.04 -32.69 -13.01
CA GLN A 31 -12.19 -31.43 -12.28
C GLN A 31 -11.33 -31.37 -11.02
N LEU A 32 -11.19 -32.48 -10.31
CA LEU A 32 -10.32 -32.59 -9.13
C LEU A 32 -8.84 -32.50 -9.53
N ILE A 33 -8.41 -33.18 -10.59
CA ILE A 33 -7.04 -33.08 -11.12
C ILE A 33 -6.69 -31.64 -11.51
N ILE A 34 -7.60 -30.94 -12.19
CA ILE A 34 -7.41 -29.53 -12.55
C ILE A 34 -7.31 -28.67 -11.28
N LEU A 35 -8.15 -28.93 -10.28
CA LEU A 35 -8.13 -28.19 -9.02
C LEU A 35 -6.81 -28.41 -8.26
N GLU A 36 -6.36 -29.66 -8.14
CA GLU A 36 -5.08 -30.03 -7.54
C GLU A 36 -3.92 -29.32 -8.25
N LYS A 37 -3.88 -29.35 -9.58
CA LYS A 37 -2.85 -28.65 -10.36
C LYS A 37 -2.84 -27.15 -10.09
N ASN A 38 -4.02 -26.52 -9.98
CA ASN A 38 -4.13 -25.09 -9.68
C ASN A 38 -3.68 -24.77 -8.24
N ILE A 39 -4.02 -25.62 -7.27
CA ILE A 39 -3.53 -25.50 -5.89
C ILE A 39 -2.00 -25.63 -5.86
N GLY A 40 -1.44 -26.63 -6.55
CA GLY A 40 0.00 -26.83 -6.66
C GLY A 40 0.72 -25.64 -7.27
N ALA A 41 0.16 -25.05 -8.33
CA ALA A 41 0.69 -23.83 -8.94
C ALA A 41 0.62 -22.62 -8.00
N SER A 42 -0.49 -22.45 -7.25
CA SER A 42 -0.63 -21.37 -6.26
C SER A 42 0.38 -21.51 -5.11
N VAL A 43 0.56 -22.73 -4.57
CA VAL A 43 1.54 -23.01 -3.52
C VAL A 43 2.96 -22.77 -4.01
N SER A 44 3.31 -23.29 -5.19
CA SER A 44 4.64 -23.11 -5.78
C SER A 44 4.93 -21.64 -6.07
N GLY A 45 3.95 -20.90 -6.57
CA GLY A 45 4.05 -19.45 -6.80
C GLY A 45 4.32 -18.69 -5.50
N LYS A 46 3.61 -19.02 -4.41
CA LYS A 46 3.87 -18.42 -3.09
C LYS A 46 5.29 -18.74 -2.61
N GLN A 47 5.73 -19.99 -2.72
CA GLN A 47 7.09 -20.40 -2.31
C GLN A 47 8.16 -19.65 -3.09
N LEU A 48 7.98 -19.49 -4.40
CA LEU A 48 8.90 -18.73 -5.24
C LEU A 48 8.97 -17.26 -4.81
N ARG A 49 7.83 -16.64 -4.48
CA ARG A 49 7.79 -15.26 -3.95
C ARG A 49 8.44 -15.13 -2.57
N VAL A 50 8.31 -16.12 -1.70
CA VAL A 50 9.04 -16.10 -0.41
C VAL A 50 10.55 -16.24 -0.65
N LYS A 51 10.95 -17.15 -1.55
CA LYS A 51 12.36 -17.37 -1.88
C LYS A 51 13.01 -16.16 -2.54
N ASN A 52 12.27 -15.44 -3.39
CA ASN A 52 12.73 -14.27 -4.12
C ASN A 52 12.41 -12.96 -3.40
N LEU A 53 12.12 -12.99 -2.09
CA LEU A 53 11.90 -11.77 -1.34
C LEU A 53 13.24 -11.00 -1.27
N PRO A 54 13.29 -9.71 -1.64
CA PRO A 54 14.52 -8.95 -1.59
C PRO A 54 15.00 -8.76 -0.16
N ASN A 55 16.31 -8.60 0.02
CA ASN A 55 16.88 -8.33 1.32
C ASN A 55 16.48 -6.92 1.79
N LEU A 56 15.84 -6.84 2.96
CA LEU A 56 15.35 -5.57 3.49
C LEU A 56 16.44 -4.90 4.33
N SER A 57 16.88 -3.72 3.89
CA SER A 57 17.78 -2.85 4.66
C SER A 57 17.08 -1.54 5.01
N TYR A 58 17.42 -0.96 6.16
CA TYR A 58 16.82 0.28 6.65
C TYR A 58 17.93 1.26 7.08
N PRO A 59 17.98 2.47 6.50
CA PRO A 59 18.96 3.46 6.92
C PRO A 59 18.71 3.92 8.37
N GLU A 60 19.70 3.75 9.25
CA GLU A 60 19.61 4.15 10.67
C GLU A 60 19.45 5.66 10.86
N THR A 61 19.82 6.46 9.85
CA THR A 61 19.71 7.91 9.88
C THR A 61 18.27 8.42 9.78
N LEU A 62 17.35 7.61 9.26
CA LEU A 62 15.94 8.00 9.09
C LEU A 62 15.17 7.82 10.40
N PRO A 63 14.42 8.84 10.86
CA PRO A 63 13.67 8.75 12.12
C PRO A 63 12.72 7.55 12.21
N ILE A 64 12.05 7.20 11.11
CA ILE A 64 11.11 6.07 11.06
C ILE A 64 11.75 4.72 11.36
N THR A 65 13.04 4.55 11.08
CA THR A 65 13.75 3.29 11.29
C THR A 65 13.75 2.86 12.76
N SER A 66 13.76 3.83 13.69
CA SER A 66 13.67 3.54 15.14
C SER A 66 12.34 2.91 15.59
N ARG A 67 11.28 3.07 14.79
CA ARG A 67 9.94 2.52 15.05
C ARG A 67 9.59 1.35 14.13
N LYS A 68 10.57 0.84 13.39
CA LYS A 68 10.38 -0.22 12.39
C LYS A 68 9.67 -1.45 12.95
N ASP A 69 10.13 -1.98 14.08
CA ASP A 69 9.58 -3.22 14.66
C ASP A 69 8.15 -3.00 15.17
N ASP A 70 7.90 -1.88 15.85
CA ASP A 70 6.59 -1.42 16.31
C ASP A 70 5.58 -1.27 15.14
N ILE A 71 6.02 -0.64 14.05
CA ILE A 71 5.22 -0.49 12.82
C ILE A 71 4.90 -1.86 12.21
N ALA A 72 5.91 -2.72 12.04
CA ALA A 72 5.71 -4.05 11.45
C ALA A 72 4.77 -4.93 12.29
N GLU A 73 4.90 -4.88 13.62
CA GLU A 73 4.01 -5.58 14.54
C GLU A 73 2.58 -5.05 14.48
N THR A 74 2.42 -3.73 14.50
CA THR A 74 1.11 -3.11 14.43
C THR A 74 0.39 -3.46 13.12
N ILE A 75 1.09 -3.49 11.99
CA ILE A 75 0.55 -3.91 10.67
C ILE A 75 0.13 -5.38 10.67
N ARG A 76 0.85 -6.27 11.37
CA ARG A 76 0.45 -7.68 11.51
C ARG A 76 -0.87 -7.79 12.25
N ASN A 77 -1.00 -7.06 13.36
CA ASN A 77 -2.08 -7.21 14.33
C ASN A 77 -3.34 -6.40 14.02
N HIS A 78 -3.24 -5.35 13.20
CA HIS A 78 -4.36 -4.44 12.92
C HIS A 78 -4.67 -4.37 11.44
N GLN A 79 -5.97 -4.32 11.10
CA GLN A 79 -6.42 -4.23 9.72
C GLN A 79 -6.15 -2.85 9.10
N VAL A 80 -6.21 -1.80 9.92
CA VAL A 80 -5.91 -0.42 9.55
C VAL A 80 -4.87 0.14 10.52
N VAL A 81 -3.87 0.86 10.01
CA VAL A 81 -2.85 1.55 10.82
C VAL A 81 -2.65 2.95 10.28
N ILE A 82 -2.56 3.93 11.17
CA ILE A 82 -2.26 5.32 10.81
C ILE A 82 -0.84 5.63 11.25
N ILE A 83 -0.02 6.13 10.33
CA ILE A 83 1.37 6.48 10.60
C ILE A 83 1.57 7.97 10.33
N ALA A 84 1.81 8.71 11.41
CA ALA A 84 2.02 10.14 11.39
C ALA A 84 3.51 10.45 11.49
N GLY A 85 3.96 11.50 10.82
CA GLY A 85 5.31 12.02 11.03
C GLY A 85 5.70 13.05 9.99
N ASP A 86 6.67 13.89 10.30
CA ASP A 86 7.06 15.00 9.42
C ASP A 86 7.52 14.54 8.03
N THR A 87 7.49 15.45 7.06
CA THR A 87 8.17 15.22 5.78
C THR A 87 9.67 14.95 6.03
N GLY A 88 10.27 14.08 5.22
CA GLY A 88 11.66 13.67 5.41
C GLY A 88 11.91 12.63 6.51
N SER A 89 10.89 12.21 7.27
CA SER A 89 11.02 11.11 8.26
C SER A 89 11.27 9.72 7.65
N GLY A 90 11.05 9.56 6.34
CA GLY A 90 11.24 8.29 5.62
C GLY A 90 9.97 7.46 5.38
N LYS A 91 8.78 7.95 5.75
CA LYS A 91 7.49 7.22 5.61
C LYS A 91 7.31 6.53 4.26
N SER A 92 7.32 7.31 3.18
CA SER A 92 7.00 6.84 1.82
C SER A 92 7.97 5.80 1.26
N THR A 93 9.22 5.79 1.73
CA THR A 93 10.24 4.84 1.26
C THR A 93 10.39 3.62 2.17
N GLN A 94 10.15 3.77 3.48
CA GLN A 94 10.41 2.69 4.44
C GLN A 94 9.16 1.86 4.77
N ILE A 95 7.97 2.47 4.86
CA ILE A 95 6.73 1.74 5.21
C ILE A 95 6.43 0.58 4.24
N PRO A 96 6.60 0.71 2.91
CA PRO A 96 6.40 -0.41 2.00
C PRO A 96 7.31 -1.62 2.30
N LYS A 97 8.57 -1.36 2.70
CA LYS A 97 9.51 -2.42 3.12
C LYS A 97 9.10 -3.02 4.47
N MET A 98 8.66 -2.20 5.43
CA MET A 98 8.13 -2.67 6.71
C MET A 98 6.86 -3.54 6.52
N CYS A 99 6.06 -3.27 5.49
CA CYS A 99 4.94 -4.13 5.11
C CYS A 99 5.43 -5.50 4.63
N LEU A 100 6.49 -5.56 3.80
CA LEU A 100 7.09 -6.85 3.40
C LEU A 100 7.57 -7.64 4.62
N GLU A 101 8.19 -6.97 5.57
CA GLU A 101 8.64 -7.57 6.84
C GLU A 101 7.49 -8.04 7.74
N ALA A 102 6.35 -7.36 7.67
CA ALA A 102 5.11 -7.82 8.27
C ALA A 102 4.46 -9.00 7.51
N GLY A 103 5.14 -9.60 6.53
CA GLY A 103 4.67 -10.72 5.72
C GLY A 103 3.66 -10.34 4.63
N ARG A 104 3.52 -9.04 4.36
CA ARG A 104 2.65 -8.52 3.29
C ARG A 104 3.36 -8.56 1.94
N GLY A 105 2.64 -8.37 0.85
CA GLY A 105 3.26 -8.38 -0.49
C GLY A 105 3.64 -9.77 -1.01
N ILE A 106 3.46 -10.83 -0.21
CA ILE A 106 3.79 -12.21 -0.57
C ILE A 106 2.64 -12.85 -1.35
N GLU A 107 1.41 -12.77 -0.84
CA GLU A 107 0.27 -13.42 -1.51
C GLU A 107 -0.29 -12.54 -2.62
N ARG A 108 -0.23 -11.22 -2.46
CA ARG A 108 -0.59 -10.20 -3.46
C ARG A 108 0.41 -9.06 -3.39
N LYS A 109 0.22 -8.00 -4.17
CA LYS A 109 1.12 -6.84 -4.14
C LYS A 109 0.75 -5.88 -3.00
N ILE A 110 1.70 -5.03 -2.64
CA ILE A 110 1.49 -3.81 -1.86
C ILE A 110 1.28 -2.66 -2.84
N ALA A 111 0.15 -1.96 -2.76
CA ALA A 111 -0.08 -0.71 -3.47
C ALA A 111 0.33 0.46 -2.59
N CYS A 112 1.08 1.42 -3.13
CA CYS A 112 1.38 2.69 -2.46
C CYS A 112 0.86 3.82 -3.31
N THR A 113 -0.14 4.56 -2.85
CA THR A 113 -0.63 5.73 -3.57
C THR A 113 0.20 6.95 -3.23
N GLN A 114 0.31 7.87 -4.18
CA GLN A 114 1.03 9.13 -4.04
C GLN A 114 0.34 10.20 -4.90
N PRO A 115 -0.11 11.33 -4.34
CA PRO A 115 -0.86 12.34 -5.10
C PRO A 115 -0.06 12.94 -6.26
N ARG A 116 1.27 12.99 -6.14
CA ARG A 116 2.17 13.63 -7.11
C ARG A 116 2.88 12.59 -7.98
N ARG A 117 2.77 12.73 -9.31
CA ARG A 117 3.39 11.81 -10.30
C ARG A 117 4.92 11.71 -10.17
N ILE A 118 5.59 12.85 -9.98
CA ILE A 118 7.05 12.91 -9.85
C ILE A 118 7.48 12.23 -8.54
N ALA A 119 6.75 12.48 -7.44
CA ALA A 119 6.99 11.80 -6.17
C ALA A 119 6.81 10.29 -6.31
N ALA A 120 5.71 9.82 -6.91
CA ALA A 120 5.46 8.39 -7.12
C ALA A 120 6.60 7.69 -7.89
N THR A 121 7.10 8.33 -8.95
CA THR A 121 8.21 7.80 -9.75
C THR A 121 9.53 7.79 -8.96
N THR A 122 9.82 8.87 -8.23
CA THR A 122 11.05 9.03 -7.44
C THR A 122 11.09 8.09 -6.25
N ILE A 123 9.96 7.93 -5.55
CA ILE A 123 9.81 7.01 -4.41
C ILE A 123 10.02 5.57 -4.89
N ALA A 124 9.39 5.16 -5.99
CA ALA A 124 9.60 3.81 -6.53
C ALA A 124 11.07 3.55 -6.90
N GLY A 125 11.73 4.52 -7.53
CA GLY A 125 13.16 4.44 -7.84
C GLY A 125 14.02 4.33 -6.60
N ARG A 126 13.72 5.12 -5.57
CA ARG A 126 14.46 5.09 -4.31
C ARG A 126 14.31 3.77 -3.57
N ILE A 127 13.09 3.21 -3.52
CA ILE A 127 12.87 1.90 -2.88
C ILE A 127 13.62 0.81 -3.66
N ALA A 128 13.59 0.83 -5.01
CA ALA A 128 14.33 -0.13 -5.83
C ALA A 128 15.85 -0.04 -5.58
N GLU A 129 16.41 1.17 -5.56
CA GLU A 129 17.81 1.44 -5.24
C GLU A 129 18.20 0.89 -3.86
N GLU A 130 17.39 1.14 -2.83
CA GLU A 130 17.65 0.64 -1.47
C GLU A 130 17.52 -0.90 -1.33
N LEU A 131 16.80 -1.55 -2.24
CA LEU A 131 16.73 -3.01 -2.34
C LEU A 131 17.82 -3.60 -3.23
N GLY A 132 18.65 -2.76 -3.88
CA GLY A 132 19.71 -3.20 -4.79
C GLY A 132 19.18 -3.76 -6.11
N GLU A 133 18.01 -3.32 -6.56
CA GLU A 133 17.35 -3.81 -7.78
C GLU A 133 16.99 -2.66 -8.74
N GLU A 134 16.74 -3.01 -10.01
CA GLU A 134 16.19 -2.06 -10.98
C GLU A 134 14.66 -1.91 -10.84
N ILE A 135 14.15 -0.72 -11.16
CA ILE A 135 12.71 -0.48 -11.26
C ILE A 135 12.10 -1.45 -12.28
N GLY A 136 11.03 -2.13 -11.89
CA GLY A 136 10.37 -3.15 -12.70
C GLY A 136 10.69 -4.57 -12.27
N HIS A 137 11.57 -4.78 -11.27
CA HIS A 137 11.72 -6.07 -10.58
C HIS A 137 10.79 -6.14 -9.35
N SER A 138 11.32 -6.08 -8.13
CA SER A 138 10.50 -6.13 -6.90
C SER A 138 9.64 -4.89 -6.69
N VAL A 139 10.07 -3.74 -7.24
CA VAL A 139 9.38 -2.45 -7.11
C VAL A 139 9.11 -1.88 -8.48
N GLY A 140 7.89 -1.42 -8.72
CA GLY A 140 7.53 -0.71 -9.94
C GLY A 140 6.60 0.45 -9.66
N TYR A 141 6.33 1.25 -10.69
CA TYR A 141 5.34 2.31 -10.58
C TYR A 141 4.37 2.36 -11.74
N LYS A 142 3.18 2.90 -11.48
CA LYS A 142 2.13 3.13 -12.46
C LYS A 142 1.55 4.53 -12.31
N ILE A 143 1.77 5.37 -13.31
CA ILE A 143 1.21 6.72 -13.39
C ILE A 143 0.45 6.85 -14.72
N ARG A 144 -0.31 7.93 -14.88
CA ARG A 144 -0.98 8.20 -16.16
C ARG A 144 0.05 8.16 -17.31
N PHE A 145 -0.27 7.36 -18.32
CA PHE A 145 0.54 7.12 -19.54
C PHE A 145 1.86 6.35 -19.35
N LYS A 146 2.21 5.90 -18.14
CA LYS A 146 3.46 5.14 -17.93
C LYS A 146 3.29 4.06 -16.88
N ASP A 147 3.53 2.83 -17.29
CA ASP A 147 3.53 1.64 -16.44
C ASP A 147 4.92 0.98 -16.53
N ARG A 148 5.59 0.86 -15.38
CA ARG A 148 6.90 0.20 -15.20
C ARG A 148 6.78 -0.84 -14.08
N THR A 149 5.66 -1.55 -14.04
CA THR A 149 5.41 -2.60 -13.05
C THR A 149 5.70 -3.99 -13.60
N SER A 150 6.06 -4.91 -12.72
CA SER A 150 6.19 -6.33 -13.06
C SER A 150 5.02 -7.14 -12.50
N PRO A 151 4.57 -8.18 -13.23
CA PRO A 151 3.63 -9.17 -12.69
C PRO A 151 4.13 -9.82 -11.39
N ASP A 152 5.44 -10.02 -11.27
CA ASP A 152 6.08 -10.71 -10.14
C ASP A 152 6.57 -9.76 -9.04
N GLY A 153 6.48 -8.44 -9.26
CA GLY A 153 6.87 -7.45 -8.25
C GLY A 153 6.08 -7.56 -6.94
N TYR A 154 6.61 -6.95 -5.88
CA TYR A 154 5.98 -6.91 -4.56
C TYR A 154 5.33 -5.56 -4.29
N ILE A 155 6.00 -4.47 -4.65
CA ILE A 155 5.55 -3.10 -4.37
C ILE A 155 5.19 -2.40 -5.68
N LYS A 156 3.99 -1.83 -5.73
CA LYS A 156 3.52 -0.97 -6.82
C LYS A 156 3.23 0.43 -6.27
N VAL A 157 4.06 1.40 -6.62
CA VAL A 157 3.79 2.81 -6.33
C VAL A 157 2.95 3.40 -7.46
N MET A 158 1.91 4.16 -7.16
CA MET A 158 1.03 4.72 -8.20
C MET A 158 0.44 6.04 -7.77
N THR A 159 -0.10 6.81 -8.71
CA THR A 159 -0.93 7.96 -8.32
C THR A 159 -2.29 7.54 -7.81
N ASP A 160 -2.90 8.33 -6.94
CA ASP A 160 -4.25 8.07 -6.39
C ASP A 160 -5.25 7.78 -7.51
N GLY A 161 -5.27 8.61 -8.56
CA GLY A 161 -6.14 8.43 -9.71
C GLY A 161 -5.92 7.11 -10.48
N MET A 162 -4.72 6.51 -10.41
CA MET A 162 -4.47 5.19 -11.01
C MET A 162 -5.06 4.07 -10.15
N LEU A 163 -4.98 4.16 -8.81
CA LEU A 163 -5.65 3.19 -7.94
C LEU A 163 -7.16 3.29 -8.10
N LEU A 164 -7.72 4.51 -8.13
CA LEU A 164 -9.15 4.74 -8.34
C LEU A 164 -9.61 4.24 -9.72
N ALA A 165 -8.78 4.33 -10.76
CA ALA A 165 -9.10 3.74 -12.06
C ALA A 165 -9.10 2.19 -12.02
N GLU A 166 -8.22 1.58 -11.22
CA GLU A 166 -8.19 0.12 -11.04
C GLU A 166 -9.45 -0.41 -10.33
N THR A 167 -10.08 0.36 -9.43
CA THR A 167 -11.34 -0.07 -8.77
C THR A 167 -12.50 -0.26 -9.75
N GLN A 168 -12.45 0.32 -10.96
CA GLN A 168 -13.49 0.12 -11.96
C GLN A 168 -13.46 -1.29 -12.57
N HIS A 169 -12.27 -1.89 -12.65
CA HIS A 169 -12.06 -3.21 -13.27
C HIS A 169 -11.84 -4.31 -12.21
N ASP A 170 -11.28 -3.96 -11.07
CA ASP A 170 -11.12 -4.80 -9.88
C ASP A 170 -11.75 -4.10 -8.66
N PRO A 171 -13.09 -4.09 -8.53
CA PRO A 171 -13.76 -3.40 -7.42
C PRO A 171 -13.34 -3.91 -6.04
N GLY A 172 -12.94 -5.19 -5.96
CA GLY A 172 -12.47 -5.80 -4.73
C GLY A 172 -10.99 -5.53 -4.42
N LEU A 173 -10.24 -4.91 -5.35
CA LEU A 173 -8.79 -4.72 -5.29
C LEU A 173 -8.04 -6.02 -4.92
N HIS A 174 -8.42 -7.13 -5.57
CA HIS A 174 -7.84 -8.46 -5.37
C HIS A 174 -6.40 -8.60 -5.89
N ALA A 175 -5.90 -7.62 -6.64
CA ALA A 175 -4.48 -7.50 -6.96
C ALA A 175 -3.61 -7.18 -5.74
N TYR A 176 -4.19 -6.67 -4.65
CA TYR A 176 -3.47 -6.20 -3.46
C TYR A 176 -3.92 -6.90 -2.18
N ASP A 177 -2.96 -7.12 -1.30
CA ASP A 177 -3.21 -7.53 0.09
C ASP A 177 -2.98 -6.36 1.04
N THR A 178 -2.31 -5.30 0.58
CA THR A 178 -1.98 -4.14 1.40
C THR A 178 -2.04 -2.90 0.53
N ILE A 179 -2.70 -1.85 1.03
CA ILE A 179 -2.81 -0.56 0.36
C ILE A 179 -2.33 0.52 1.32
N ILE A 180 -1.35 1.29 0.88
CA ILE A 180 -0.82 2.45 1.57
C ILE A 180 -1.40 3.69 0.88
N VAL A 181 -2.19 4.46 1.61
CA VAL A 181 -2.67 5.78 1.18
C VAL A 181 -1.70 6.80 1.74
N ASP A 182 -0.74 7.23 0.92
CA ASP A 182 0.32 8.14 1.34
C ASP A 182 -0.12 9.60 1.20
N GLU A 183 0.46 10.49 2.01
CA GLU A 183 0.17 11.93 1.99
C GLU A 183 -1.33 12.25 2.11
N ALA A 184 -2.07 11.50 2.95
CA ALA A 184 -3.52 11.66 3.11
C ALA A 184 -3.94 13.06 3.60
N HIS A 185 -2.99 13.86 4.07
CA HIS A 185 -3.17 15.26 4.42
C HIS A 185 -3.32 16.22 3.23
N GLU A 186 -2.97 15.80 2.00
CA GLU A 186 -3.20 16.62 0.80
C GLU A 186 -4.69 16.77 0.45
N ARG A 187 -5.59 16.06 1.17
CA ARG A 187 -7.06 16.17 1.10
C ARG A 187 -7.59 16.32 -0.32
N SER A 188 -7.08 15.49 -1.22
CA SER A 188 -7.54 15.46 -2.60
C SER A 188 -8.84 14.64 -2.69
N LEU A 189 -9.72 15.02 -3.62
CA LEU A 189 -10.97 14.28 -3.86
C LEU A 189 -10.72 12.80 -4.17
N ASN A 190 -9.60 12.48 -4.85
CA ASN A 190 -9.23 11.09 -5.14
C ASN A 190 -8.90 10.32 -3.86
N ILE A 191 -8.17 10.94 -2.91
CA ILE A 191 -7.84 10.34 -1.62
C ILE A 191 -9.12 10.04 -0.84
N ASP A 192 -10.04 11.01 -0.78
CA ASP A 192 -11.32 10.84 -0.07
C ASP A 192 -12.15 9.68 -0.65
N PHE A 193 -12.25 9.58 -1.99
CA PHE A 193 -12.93 8.45 -2.64
C PHE A 193 -12.24 7.12 -2.35
N ILE A 194 -10.91 7.06 -2.42
CA ILE A 194 -10.16 5.85 -2.10
C ILE A 194 -10.43 5.42 -0.66
N LEU A 195 -10.33 6.34 0.31
CA LEU A 195 -10.59 6.05 1.71
C LEU A 195 -12.04 5.56 1.94
N GLY A 196 -13.01 6.16 1.26
CA GLY A 196 -14.41 5.71 1.29
C GLY A 196 -14.59 4.30 0.73
N ILE A 197 -13.99 4.00 -0.43
CA ILE A 197 -14.03 2.66 -1.03
C ILE A 197 -13.36 1.64 -0.11
N LEU A 198 -12.18 1.96 0.43
CA LEU A 198 -11.43 1.09 1.33
C LEU A 198 -12.21 0.78 2.59
N LYS A 199 -12.88 1.78 3.19
CA LYS A 199 -13.72 1.56 4.37
C LYS A 199 -14.80 0.50 4.13
N THR A 200 -15.49 0.57 3.00
CA THR A 200 -16.48 -0.45 2.61
C THR A 200 -15.83 -1.80 2.31
N LEU A 201 -14.67 -1.82 1.62
CA LEU A 201 -13.99 -3.06 1.29
C LEU A 201 -13.51 -3.82 2.53
N LEU A 202 -13.05 -3.12 3.57
CA LEU A 202 -12.53 -3.72 4.80
C LEU A 202 -13.56 -4.58 5.54
N GLU A 203 -14.86 -4.33 5.35
CA GLU A 203 -15.95 -5.14 5.91
C GLU A 203 -15.96 -6.57 5.34
N THR A 204 -15.57 -6.73 4.06
CA THR A 204 -15.61 -8.02 3.34
C THR A 204 -14.22 -8.61 3.11
N ARG A 205 -13.19 -7.78 2.90
CA ARG A 205 -11.78 -8.16 2.71
C ARG A 205 -11.02 -8.13 4.03
N ARG A 206 -11.27 -9.11 4.90
CA ARG A 206 -10.53 -9.27 6.17
C ARG A 206 -9.02 -9.49 5.98
N ASP A 207 -8.64 -10.00 4.81
CA ASP A 207 -7.25 -10.21 4.40
C ASP A 207 -6.54 -8.91 3.99
N LEU A 208 -7.27 -7.85 3.62
CA LEU A 208 -6.71 -6.58 3.21
C LEU A 208 -6.22 -5.77 4.42
N ARG A 209 -5.02 -5.22 4.31
CA ARG A 209 -4.45 -4.25 5.25
C ARG A 209 -4.42 -2.86 4.62
N VAL A 210 -4.75 -1.83 5.41
CA VAL A 210 -4.69 -0.43 4.96
C VAL A 210 -3.77 0.36 5.87
N ILE A 211 -2.81 1.08 5.28
CA ILE A 211 -1.94 1.99 6.00
C ILE A 211 -2.23 3.40 5.50
N ILE A 212 -2.52 4.32 6.41
CA ILE A 212 -2.76 5.73 6.09
C ILE A 212 -1.59 6.52 6.62
N THR A 213 -0.89 7.24 5.76
CA THR A 213 0.20 8.11 6.22
C THR A 213 -0.24 9.57 6.20
N SER A 214 0.24 10.34 7.16
CA SER A 214 0.00 11.77 7.23
C SER A 214 1.22 12.52 7.77
N ALA A 215 1.43 13.75 7.33
CA ALA A 215 2.41 14.66 7.91
C ALA A 215 1.80 15.59 8.97
N THR A 216 0.48 15.57 9.16
CA THR A 216 -0.26 16.53 9.99
C THR A 216 -0.98 15.86 11.17
N ILE A 217 -1.43 16.70 12.12
CA ILE A 217 -2.05 16.35 13.41
C ILE A 217 -3.47 15.76 13.27
N ASP A 218 -4.08 15.75 12.07
CA ASP A 218 -5.44 15.22 11.86
C ASP A 218 -5.55 13.67 11.95
N THR A 219 -4.60 13.01 12.61
CA THR A 219 -4.54 11.55 12.79
C THR A 219 -5.76 11.00 13.54
N GLU A 220 -6.29 11.76 14.49
CA GLU A 220 -7.49 11.40 15.26
C GLU A 220 -8.72 11.25 14.36
N LYS A 221 -8.88 12.11 13.35
CA LYS A 221 -10.00 12.03 12.41
C LYS A 221 -9.93 10.77 11.56
N PHE A 222 -8.73 10.41 11.09
CA PHE A 222 -8.53 9.14 10.39
C PHE A 222 -8.79 7.96 11.33
N SER A 223 -8.32 8.02 12.58
CA SER A 223 -8.53 6.94 13.55
C SER A 223 -10.02 6.72 13.79
N ALA A 224 -10.76 7.79 14.07
CA ALA A 224 -12.21 7.75 14.24
C ALA A 224 -12.94 7.24 12.99
N ALA A 225 -12.53 7.69 11.79
CA ALA A 225 -13.13 7.26 10.53
C ALA A 225 -12.96 5.76 10.27
N PHE A 226 -11.89 5.15 10.77
CA PHE A 226 -11.55 3.73 10.64
C PHE A 226 -11.73 2.94 11.95
N GLY A 227 -12.64 3.36 12.82
CA GLY A 227 -13.08 2.56 13.98
C GLY A 227 -12.08 2.52 15.14
N GLY A 228 -11.33 3.59 15.36
CA GLY A 228 -10.31 3.68 16.41
C GLY A 228 -8.99 3.00 16.01
N ALA A 229 -8.62 3.04 14.73
CA ALA A 229 -7.39 2.45 14.23
C ALA A 229 -6.16 3.02 14.99
N PRO A 230 -5.16 2.18 15.34
CA PRO A 230 -3.98 2.62 16.07
C PRO A 230 -3.20 3.67 15.30
N VAL A 231 -2.69 4.67 16.02
CA VAL A 231 -1.86 5.75 15.49
C VAL A 231 -0.43 5.58 16.00
N ILE A 232 0.52 5.54 15.06
CA ILE A 232 1.95 5.55 15.36
C ILE A 232 2.52 6.89 14.95
N GLU A 233 3.13 7.60 15.89
CA GLU A 233 3.81 8.87 15.63
C GLU A 233 5.32 8.67 15.49
N VAL A 234 5.86 9.23 14.42
CA VAL A 234 7.27 9.25 14.08
C VAL A 234 7.75 10.69 14.14
N SER A 235 8.40 11.05 15.24
CA SER A 235 8.96 12.39 15.43
C SER A 235 10.10 12.63 14.44
N GLY A 236 9.98 13.68 13.61
CA GLY A 236 11.06 14.11 12.72
C GLY A 236 12.19 14.81 13.48
N ARG A 237 13.33 15.01 12.80
CA ARG A 237 14.36 15.95 13.25
C ARG A 237 14.04 17.32 12.64
N ARG A 238 13.50 18.24 13.44
CA ARG A 238 13.29 19.63 13.02
C ARG A 238 14.48 20.47 13.45
N PHE A 239 14.94 21.35 12.55
CA PHE A 239 15.93 22.36 12.85
C PHE A 239 15.23 23.72 12.99
N PRO A 240 15.63 24.58 13.94
CA PRO A 240 15.04 25.90 14.06
C PRO A 240 15.30 26.71 12.79
N VAL A 241 14.25 27.33 12.25
CA VAL A 241 14.34 28.23 11.10
C VAL A 241 13.91 29.62 11.56
N THR A 242 14.75 30.62 11.29
CA THR A 242 14.42 32.02 11.51
C THR A 242 13.56 32.51 10.35
N VAL A 243 12.40 33.08 10.65
CA VAL A 243 11.54 33.73 9.66
C VAL A 243 11.77 35.24 9.77
N GLU A 244 12.29 35.85 8.71
CA GLU A 244 12.43 37.30 8.60
C GLU A 244 11.40 37.83 7.62
N TYR A 245 10.62 38.82 8.05
CA TYR A 245 9.64 39.50 7.20
C TYR A 245 10.26 40.81 6.71
N LEU A 246 10.19 41.06 5.40
CA LEU A 246 10.59 42.35 4.86
C LEU A 246 9.61 43.44 5.32
N PRO A 247 10.12 44.64 5.65
CA PRO A 247 9.27 45.76 6.02
C PRO A 247 8.36 46.14 4.84
N VAL A 248 7.12 46.53 5.15
CA VAL A 248 6.15 46.96 4.14
C VAL A 248 6.63 48.29 3.52
N ASP A 249 6.79 48.35 2.19
CA ASP A 249 7.09 49.61 1.49
C ASP A 249 5.84 50.48 1.46
N SER A 250 5.87 51.59 2.20
CA SER A 250 4.77 52.55 2.29
C SER A 250 4.37 53.15 0.93
N ARG A 251 5.26 53.14 -0.07
CA ARG A 251 4.98 53.65 -1.43
C ARG A 251 4.13 52.70 -2.26
N LEU A 252 4.16 51.39 -1.97
CA LEU A 252 3.32 50.38 -2.64
C LEU A 252 1.92 50.25 -2.00
N GLN A 253 1.75 50.75 -0.77
CA GLN A 253 0.44 50.84 -0.12
C GLN A 253 -0.50 51.87 -0.78
N GLU A 254 0.04 52.98 -1.28
CA GLU A 254 -0.76 54.05 -1.90
C GLU A 254 -1.34 53.64 -3.27
N THR A 255 -0.74 52.66 -3.95
CA THR A 255 -1.17 52.17 -5.26
C THR A 255 -2.08 50.93 -5.21
N GLY A 256 -2.40 50.41 -4.02
CA GLY A 256 -3.31 49.27 -3.84
C GLY A 256 -2.72 47.88 -4.18
N ASP A 257 -1.54 47.83 -4.78
CA ASP A 257 -0.81 46.59 -5.09
C ASP A 257 0.18 46.26 -3.98
N VAL A 258 -0.28 45.62 -2.92
CA VAL A 258 0.60 45.08 -1.87
C VAL A 258 1.31 43.84 -2.42
N THR A 259 2.47 44.02 -3.04
CA THR A 259 3.36 42.92 -3.42
C THR A 259 4.40 42.74 -2.32
N TYR A 260 4.37 41.61 -1.63
CA TYR A 260 5.46 41.17 -0.75
C TYR A 260 6.67 40.87 -1.66
N VAL A 261 7.72 41.69 -1.58
CA VAL A 261 9.06 41.27 -2.05
C VAL A 261 9.66 40.40 -0.96
#